data_AF-A0A3M3E0J8-F1
#
_entry.id   AF-A0A3M3E0J8-F1
#
_cell.length_a   1.000
_cell.length_b   1.000
_cell.length_c   1.000
_cell.angle_alpha   90.00
_cell.angle_beta   90.00
_cell.angle_gamma   90.00
#
_symmetry.space_group_name_H-M   'P 1'
#
loop_
_entity.id
_entity.type
_entity.pdbx_description
1 polymer ?
#
loop_
_entity_poly.entity_id
_entity_poly.type
_entity_poly.pdbx_seq_one_letter_code
_entity_poly.pdbx_strand_id
1 'polypeptide(L)'
;MKLFLGAIIVVLLAGCATFSETFSDHPRCGAHPYCGTSTDIELIKVTTDESAGVFRALAPLAVIDLMFSVVADTVFLPYTAFN
;
A
#
# COMPACT_ATOMS: atom_id res chain seq x y z
N MET A 1 15.65 -4.97 -22.16
CA MET A 1 14.52 -5.85 -21.74
C MET A 1 14.49 -6.14 -20.24
N LYS A 2 15.61 -6.50 -19.58
CA LYS A 2 15.63 -6.77 -18.12
C LYS A 2 15.14 -5.60 -17.24
N LEU A 3 15.51 -4.35 -17.57
CA LEU A 3 15.05 -3.15 -16.86
C LEU A 3 13.54 -2.89 -16.99
N PHE A 4 12.96 -3.17 -18.17
CA PHE A 4 11.53 -3.02 -18.40
C PHE A 4 10.72 -4.03 -17.56
N LEU A 5 11.21 -5.26 -17.45
CA LEU A 5 10.58 -6.28 -16.62
C LEU A 5 10.65 -5.90 -15.13
N GLY A 6 11.80 -5.37 -14.68
CA GLY A 6 11.95 -4.85 -13.33
C GLY A 6 11.00 -3.68 -13.04
N ALA A 7 10.86 -2.73 -13.96
CA ALA A 7 9.92 -1.62 -13.83
C ALA A 7 8.46 -2.09 -13.78
N ILE A 8 8.09 -3.07 -14.62
CA ILE A 8 6.73 -3.65 -14.62
C ILE A 8 6.48 -4.39 -13.30
N ILE A 9 7.44 -5.16 -12.80
CA ILE A 9 7.31 -5.86 -11.51
C ILE A 9 7.20 -4.85 -10.36
N VAL A 10 7.98 -3.78 -10.37
CA VAL A 10 7.90 -2.70 -9.38
C VAL A 10 6.55 -1.99 -9.44
N VAL A 11 6.00 -1.74 -10.64
CA VAL A 11 4.65 -1.18 -10.81
C VAL A 11 3.56 -2.16 -10.35
N LEU A 12 3.73 -3.46 -10.56
CA LEU A 12 2.79 -4.49 -10.08
C LEU A 12 2.86 -4.70 -8.56
N LEU A 13 4.00 -4.40 -7.95
CA LEU A 13 4.20 -4.40 -6.49
C LEU A 13 3.95 -3.02 -5.87
N ALA A 14 3.59 -2.00 -6.68
CA ALA A 14 3.52 -0.63 -6.22
C ALA A 14 2.21 -0.37 -5.46
N GLY A 15 2.28 -0.32 -4.13
CA GLY A 15 1.28 0.32 -3.27
C GLY A 15 -0.13 -0.17 -3.52
N CYS A 16 -0.36 -1.48 -3.36
CA CYS A 16 -1.69 -2.07 -3.57
C CYS A 16 -2.74 -1.38 -2.70
N ALA A 17 -2.36 -1.01 -1.47
CA ALA A 17 -3.20 -0.20 -0.61
C ALA A 17 -3.50 1.19 -1.21
N THR A 18 -2.49 1.94 -1.66
CA THR A 18 -2.69 3.25 -2.31
C THR A 18 -3.60 3.18 -3.54
N PHE A 19 -3.40 2.18 -4.42
CA PHE A 19 -4.23 2.02 -5.60
C PHE A 19 -5.68 1.64 -5.25
N SER A 20 -5.86 0.73 -4.28
CA SER A 20 -7.19 0.37 -3.78
C SER A 20 -7.91 1.60 -3.21
N GLU A 21 -7.21 2.41 -2.42
CA GLU A 21 -7.80 3.60 -1.81
C GLU A 21 -8.04 4.75 -2.80
N THR A 22 -7.26 4.82 -3.89
CA THR A 22 -7.41 5.87 -4.91
C THR A 22 -8.46 5.54 -5.96
N PHE A 23 -8.62 4.26 -6.34
CA PHE A 23 -9.43 3.85 -7.50
C PHE A 23 -10.57 2.88 -7.17
N SER A 24 -10.75 2.45 -5.92
CA SER A 24 -11.90 1.61 -5.57
C SER A 24 -13.19 2.41 -5.49
N ASP A 25 -14.32 1.74 -5.73
CA ASP A 25 -15.66 2.32 -5.58
C ASP A 25 -16.03 2.64 -4.12
N HIS A 26 -15.28 2.10 -3.15
CA HIS A 26 -15.53 2.23 -1.71
C HIS A 26 -14.22 2.50 -0.95
N PRO A 27 -13.60 3.67 -1.15
CA PRO A 27 -12.36 4.01 -0.47
C PRO A 27 -12.62 4.14 1.04
N ARG A 28 -11.71 3.61 1.86
CA ARG A 28 -11.81 3.67 3.32
C ARG A 28 -11.43 5.04 3.87
N CYS A 29 -10.44 5.73 3.29
CA CYS A 29 -10.00 7.03 3.82
C CYS A 29 -10.49 8.27 3.06
N GLY A 30 -11.05 8.14 1.85
CA GLY A 30 -11.38 9.30 1.00
C GLY A 30 -10.15 10.13 0.60
N ALA A 31 -10.33 11.45 0.39
CA ALA A 31 -9.25 12.39 0.04
C ALA A 31 -8.33 12.68 1.24
N HIS A 32 -7.55 11.69 1.65
CA HIS A 32 -6.60 11.78 2.74
C HIS A 32 -5.18 11.46 2.26
N PRO A 33 -4.19 12.33 2.52
CA PRO A 33 -2.81 12.03 2.16
C PRO A 33 -2.31 10.80 2.93
N TYR A 34 -1.49 10.00 2.27
CA TYR A 34 -0.88 8.80 2.86
C TYR A 34 -1.88 7.72 3.33
N CYS A 35 -3.08 7.64 2.74
CA CYS A 35 -4.07 6.64 3.14
C CYS A 35 -3.59 5.20 2.89
N GLY A 36 -2.94 4.91 1.76
CA GLY A 36 -2.41 3.57 1.48
C GLY A 36 -1.37 3.14 2.52
N THR A 37 -0.45 4.05 2.83
CA THR A 37 0.57 3.88 3.88
C THR A 37 -0.09 3.63 5.25
N SER A 38 -1.14 4.37 5.59
CA SER A 38 -1.84 4.18 6.87
C SER A 38 -2.53 2.82 6.97
N THR A 39 -3.09 2.35 5.85
CA THR A 39 -3.76 1.03 5.74
C THR A 39 -2.74 -0.10 5.90
N ASP A 40 -1.57 0.02 5.28
CA ASP A 40 -0.49 -0.96 5.43
C ASP A 40 0.06 -1.01 6.86
N ILE A 41 0.19 0.13 7.53
CA ILE A 41 0.58 0.19 8.95
C ILE A 41 -0.44 -0.56 9.81
N GLU A 42 -1.74 -0.39 9.56
CA GLU A 42 -2.79 -1.11 10.28
C GLU A 42 -2.72 -2.62 10.02
N LEU A 43 -2.53 -3.02 8.77
CA LEU A 43 -2.35 -4.43 8.41
C LEU A 43 -1.11 -5.04 9.08
N ILE A 44 0.00 -4.31 9.14
CA ILE A 44 1.22 -4.75 9.84
C ILE A 44 0.93 -4.92 11.33
N LYS A 45 0.21 -3.99 11.97
CA LYS A 45 -0.17 -4.13 13.39
C LYS A 45 -0.99 -5.39 13.64
N VAL A 46 -2.00 -5.65 12.79
CA VAL A 46 -2.85 -6.83 12.92
C VAL A 46 -2.07 -8.13 12.66
N THR A 47 -1.16 -8.13 11.69
CA THR A 47 -0.37 -9.32 11.33
C THR A 47 0.80 -9.58 12.28
N THR A 48 1.27 -8.58 13.02
CA THR A 48 2.37 -8.74 14.00
C THR A 48 1.90 -9.05 15.42
N ASP A 49 0.60 -8.96 15.68
CA ASP A 49 -0.02 -9.34 16.95
C ASP A 49 0.24 -10.83 17.30
N GLU A 50 0.35 -11.14 18.58
CA GLU A 50 0.53 -12.52 19.06
C GLU A 50 -0.66 -13.41 18.72
N SER A 51 -1.86 -12.83 18.61
CA SER A 51 -3.10 -13.50 18.21
C SER A 51 -3.25 -13.71 16.70
N ALA A 52 -2.34 -13.17 15.87
CA ALA A 52 -2.44 -13.21 14.41
C ALA A 52 -2.31 -14.63 13.81
N GLY A 53 -1.78 -15.60 14.57
CA GLY A 53 -1.66 -16.99 14.14
C GLY A 53 -0.95 -17.13 12.78
N VAL A 54 -1.61 -17.77 11.81
CA VAL A 54 -1.06 -18.00 10.45
C VAL A 54 -0.87 -16.70 9.67
N PHE A 55 -1.64 -15.64 9.96
CA PHE A 55 -1.53 -14.35 9.26
C PHE A 55 -0.20 -13.63 9.54
N ARG A 56 0.52 -14.01 10.60
CA ARG A 56 1.85 -13.48 10.90
C ARG A 56 2.89 -13.77 9.81
N ALA A 57 2.67 -14.83 9.03
CA ALA A 57 3.51 -15.13 7.86
C ALA A 57 3.39 -14.09 6.74
N LEU A 58 2.34 -13.26 6.73
CA LEU A 58 2.12 -12.21 5.74
C LEU A 58 2.79 -10.88 6.12
N ALA A 59 3.28 -10.74 7.36
CA ALA A 59 3.91 -9.50 7.83
C ALA A 59 5.07 -9.02 6.92
N PRO A 60 5.98 -9.89 6.42
CA PRO A 60 7.04 -9.44 5.51
C PRO A 60 6.50 -8.85 4.20
N LEU A 61 5.39 -9.38 3.68
CA LEU A 61 4.76 -8.87 2.47
C LEU A 61 4.12 -7.50 2.72
N ALA A 62 3.44 -7.32 3.86
CA ALA A 62 2.85 -6.04 4.24
C ALA A 62 3.91 -4.95 4.47
N VAL A 63 5.09 -5.31 4.99
CA VAL A 63 6.22 -4.37 5.12
C VAL A 63 6.79 -3.95 3.76
N ILE A 64 6.82 -4.87 2.79
CA ILE A 64 7.24 -4.54 1.42
C ILE A 64 6.22 -3.61 0.76
N ASP A 65 4.93 -3.92 0.87
CA ASP A 65 3.86 -3.09 0.30
C ASP A 65 3.87 -1.69 0.93
N LEU A 66 4.10 -1.56 2.24
CA LEU A 66 4.23 -0.27 2.93
C LEU A 66 5.25 0.67 2.26
N MET A 67 6.44 0.15 1.91
CA MET A 67 7.47 0.97 1.25
C MET A 67 7.01 1.47 -0.11
N PHE A 68 6.27 0.64 -0.83
CA PHE A 68 5.71 1.02 -2.11
C PHE A 68 4.50 1.95 -1.98
N SER A 69 3.64 1.78 -0.97
CA SER A 69 2.53 2.68 -0.65
C SER A 69 3.02 4.07 -0.27
N VAL A 70 4.14 4.20 0.45
CA VAL A 70 4.75 5.53 0.74
C VAL A 70 5.14 6.25 -0.56
N VAL A 71 5.77 5.53 -1.49
CA VAL A 71 6.17 6.09 -2.79
C VAL A 71 4.93 6.43 -3.62
N ALA A 72 3.97 5.52 -3.70
CA ALA A 72 2.74 5.69 -4.45
C ALA A 72 1.90 6.86 -3.90
N ASP A 73 1.68 6.91 -2.59
CA ASP A 73 0.96 8.01 -1.94
C ASP A 73 1.63 9.37 -2.20
N THR A 74 2.97 9.41 -2.25
CA THR A 74 3.70 10.65 -2.56
C THR A 74 3.53 11.05 -4.03
N VAL A 75 3.50 10.10 -4.96
CA VAL A 75 3.26 10.36 -6.39
C VAL A 75 1.81 10.78 -6.64
N PHE A 76 0.85 10.16 -5.96
CA PHE A 76 -0.58 10.42 -6.10
C PHE A 76 -1.10 11.51 -5.15
N LEU A 77 -0.24 12.09 -4.31
CA LEU A 77 -0.57 13.15 -3.36
C LEU A 77 -1.35 14.32 -3.98
N PRO A 78 -1.03 14.80 -5.20
CA PRO A 78 -1.81 15.87 -5.85
C PRO A 78 -3.26 15.47 -6.15
N TYR A 79 -3.50 14.18 -6.37
CA TYR A 79 -4.83 13.65 -6.67
C TYR A 79 -5.64 13.35 -5.40
N THR A 80 -4.95 13.06 -4.28
CA THR A 80 -5.58 12.71 -3.00
C THR A 80 -5.71 13.89 -2.04
N ALA A 81 -4.91 14.96 -2.19
CA ALA A 81 -4.94 16.14 -1.29
C ALA A 81 -5.77 17.33 -1.83
N PHE A 82 -6.07 17.37 -3.13
CA PHE A 82 -6.74 18.51 -3.79
C PHE A 82 -8.04 18.14 -4.54
N ASN A 83 -8.60 16.96 -4.26
CA ASN A 83 -9.87 16.49 -4.79
C ASN A 83 -10.91 16.42 -3.66
#